data_AF-A0A095X020-F1
#
_entry.id   AF-A0A095X020-F1
#
_cell.length_a   1.000
_cell.length_b   1.000
_cell.length_c   1.000
_cell.angle_alpha   90.00
_cell.angle_beta   90.00
_cell.angle_gamma   90.00
#
_symmetry.space_group_name_H-M   'P 1'
#
loop_
_entity.id
_entity.type
_entity.pdbx_description
1 polymer ?
#
loop_
_entity_poly.entity_id
_entity_poly.type
_entity_poly.pdbx_seq_one_letter_code
_entity_poly.pdbx_strand_id
1 'polypeptide(L)' 'MKIKIKFEIKGNEGSANKTYTKTFIQVNEKSTNDNLMKFAAAYLSLVNGKDNKIAYSIYKANEEEIYSGSVN' A
#
# COMPACT_ATOMS: atom_id res chain seq x y z
N MET A 1 6.04 4.94 15.80
CA MET A 1 6.35 5.21 14.38
C MET A 1 5.06 5.43 13.59
N LYS A 2 5.02 6.38 12.65
CA LYS A 2 3.90 6.53 11.69
C LYS A 2 4.29 5.80 10.40
N ILE A 3 3.34 5.14 9.73
CA ILE A 3 3.61 4.51 8.43
C ILE A 3 2.64 5.10 7.43
N LYS A 4 3.20 5.57 6.32
CA LYS A 4 2.43 6.15 5.23
C LYS A 4 2.41 5.12 4.12
N ILE A 5 1.26 4.51 3.87
CA ILE A 5 1.09 3.61 2.73
C ILE A 5 0.49 4.43 1.59
N LYS A 6 1.25 4.59 0.51
CA LYS A 6 0.76 5.26 -0.70
C LYS A 6 0.50 4.18 -1.74
N PHE A 7 -0.67 4.18 -2.34
CA PHE A 7 -1.05 3.17 -3.32
C PHE A 7 -1.64 3.82 -4.57
N GLU A 8 -1.41 3.19 -5.70
CA GLU A 8 -1.95 3.62 -6.98
C GLU A 8 -2.86 2.51 -7.50
N ILE A 9 -4.16 2.77 -7.50
CA ILE A 9 -5.13 1.85 -8.09
C ILE A 9 -5.25 2.19 -9.56
N LYS A 10 -4.74 1.31 -10.41
CA LYS A 10 -4.97 1.37 -11.85
C LYS A 10 -6.28 0.65 -12.12
N GLY A 11 -7.28 1.37 -12.60
CA GLY A 11 -8.56 0.77 -12.98
C GLY A 11 -8.43 0.02 -14.31
N ASN A 12 -9.31 -0.94 -14.56
CA ASN A 12 -9.45 -1.55 -15.89
C ASN A 12 -9.94 -0.54 -16.94
N GLU A 13 -9.66 -0.88 -18.21
CA GLU A 13 -9.81 -0.06 -19.41
C GLU A 13 -11.04 0.86 -19.37
N GLY A 14 -10.78 2.18 -19.43
CA GLY A 14 -11.81 3.24 -19.40
C GLY A 14 -11.87 4.04 -18.09
N SER A 15 -11.24 3.57 -17.01
CA SER A 15 -11.18 4.28 -15.74
C SER A 15 -9.84 5.03 -15.59
N ALA A 16 -9.86 6.34 -15.32
CA ALA A 16 -8.64 7.08 -15.01
C ALA A 16 -7.87 6.41 -13.85
N ASN A 17 -6.54 6.32 -13.96
CA ASN A 17 -5.67 5.88 -12.87
C ASN A 17 -5.95 6.75 -11.64
N LYS A 18 -6.31 6.14 -10.51
CA LYS A 18 -6.58 6.85 -9.26
C LYS A 18 -5.50 6.54 -8.25
N THR A 19 -4.77 7.57 -7.86
CA THR A 19 -3.80 7.49 -6.78
C THR A 19 -4.48 7.75 -5.44
N TYR A 20 -4.26 6.86 -4.49
CA TYR A 20 -4.80 6.95 -3.15
C TYR A 20 -3.66 6.92 -2.12
N THR A 21 -3.79 7.68 -1.03
CA THR A 21 -2.80 7.63 0.05
C THR A 21 -3.51 7.35 1.36
N LYS A 22 -3.07 6.31 2.08
CA LYS A 22 -3.58 5.95 3.40
C LYS A 22 -2.43 5.95 4.40
N THR A 23 -2.53 6.84 5.37
CA THR A 23 -1.58 6.90 6.49
C THR A 23 -2.12 6.10 7.66
N PHE A 24 -1.31 5.18 8.18
CA PHE A 24 -1.57 4.41 9.38
C PHE A 24 -0.73 4.98 10.53
N ILE A 25 -1.41 5.39 11.59
CA ILE A 25 -0.78 5.89 12.83
C ILE A 25 -0.70 4.77 13.86
N GLN A 26 0.23 4.89 14.82
CA GLN A 26 0.43 3.92 15.91
C GLN A 26 0.89 2.52 15.46
N VAL A 27 1.73 2.44 14.42
CA VAL A 27 2.35 1.16 14.07
C VAL A 27 3.45 0.84 15.09
N ASN A 28 3.48 -0.41 15.55
CA ASN A 28 4.48 -0.92 16.48
C ASN A 28 5.89 -0.63 15.94
N GLU A 29 6.71 0.06 16.71
CA GLU A 29 8.06 0.48 16.30
C GLU A 29 9.02 -0.68 16.11
N LYS A 30 8.72 -1.81 16.73
CA LYS A 30 9.46 -3.07 16.58
C LYS A 30 9.03 -3.87 15.34
N SER A 31 8.09 -3.37 14.56
CA SER A 31 7.66 -4.03 13.32
C SER A 31 8.83 -4.10 12.34
N THR A 32 9.13 -5.30 11.88
CA THR A 32 10.10 -5.52 10.81
C THR A 32 9.51 -5.10 9.46
N ASN A 33 10.35 -4.87 8.45
CA ASN A 33 9.89 -4.62 7.09
C ASN A 33 8.94 -5.72 6.59
N ASP A 34 9.18 -6.99 6.97
CA ASP A 34 8.29 -8.12 6.64
C ASP A 34 6.89 -7.97 7.24
N ASN A 35 6.78 -7.50 8.49
CA ASN A 35 5.48 -7.21 9.10
C ASN A 35 4.72 -6.12 8.33
N LEU A 36 5.43 -5.10 7.86
CA LEU A 36 4.85 -4.00 7.10
C LEU A 36 4.38 -4.43 5.71
N MET A 37 5.17 -5.26 5.04
CA MET A 37 4.80 -5.85 3.75
C MET A 37 3.56 -6.73 3.88
N LYS A 38 3.51 -7.63 4.89
CA LYS A 38 2.33 -8.47 5.16
C LYS A 38 1.08 -7.65 5.47
N PHE A 39 1.22 -6.59 6.27
CA PHE A 39 0.12 -5.68 6.56
C PHE A 39 -0.40 -4.98 5.29
N ALA A 40 0.50 -4.44 4.47
CA ALA A 40 0.13 -3.77 3.24
C ALA A 40 -0.56 -4.74 2.25
N ALA A 41 -0.02 -5.95 2.08
CA ALA A 41 -0.63 -6.98 1.24
C ALA A 41 -2.03 -7.37 1.71
N ALA A 42 -2.22 -7.58 3.02
CA ALA A 42 -3.53 -7.88 3.60
C ALA A 42 -4.52 -6.72 3.42
N TYR A 43 -4.10 -5.48 3.68
CA TYR A 43 -4.93 -4.31 3.43
C TYR A 43 -5.32 -4.20 1.94
N LEU A 44 -4.36 -4.38 1.04
CA LEU A 44 -4.59 -4.33 -0.39
C LEU A 44 -5.54 -5.41 -0.87
N SER A 45 -5.51 -6.61 -0.28
CA SER A 45 -6.49 -7.67 -0.59
C SER A 45 -7.93 -7.30 -0.22
N LEU A 46 -8.13 -6.37 0.72
CA LEU A 46 -9.46 -5.86 1.10
C LEU A 46 -9.95 -4.75 0.17
N VAL A 47 -9.04 -3.93 -0.37
CA VAL A 47 -9.39 -2.86 -1.32
C VAL A 47 -9.34 -3.31 -2.78
N ASN A 48 -8.67 -4.42 -3.08
CA ASN A 48 -8.65 -4.99 -4.42
C ASN A 48 -9.92 -5.82 -4.65
N GLY A 49 -10.79 -5.33 -5.53
CA GLY A 49 -11.81 -6.18 -6.15
C GLY A 49 -11.16 -7.17 -7.11
N LYS A 50 -11.84 -8.27 -7.42
CA LYS A 50 -11.35 -9.47 -8.14
C LYS A 50 -10.63 -9.25 -9.49
N ASP A 51 -10.66 -8.04 -10.06
CA ASP A 51 -10.27 -7.78 -11.44
C ASP A 51 -9.34 -6.57 -11.64
N ASN A 52 -8.86 -5.90 -10.58
CA ASN A 52 -8.00 -4.71 -10.73
C ASN A 52 -6.54 -5.00 -10.38
N LYS A 53 -5.61 -4.52 -11.23
CA LYS A 53 -4.18 -4.56 -10.90
C LYS A 53 -3.81 -3.31 -10.09
N ILE A 54 -3.49 -3.48 -8.81
CA ILE A 54 -3.07 -2.38 -7.94
C ILE A 54 -1.55 -2.35 -7.84
N ALA A 55 -0.95 -1.21 -8.17
CA ALA A 55 0.46 -0.93 -7.86
C ALA A 55 0.55 -0.21 -6.51
N TYR A 56 1.55 -0.52 -5.69
CA TYR A 56 1.65 0.07 -4.36
C TYR A 56 3.09 0.30 -3.92
N SER A 57 3.28 1.29 -3.05
CA SER A 57 4.56 1.61 -2.43
C SER A 57 4.37 1.90 -0.93
N ILE A 58 5.22 1.31 -0.09
CA ILE A 58 5.17 1.44 1.36
C ILE A 58 6.26 2.40 1.79
N TYR A 59 5.89 3.44 2.54
CA TYR A 59 6.82 4.44 3.05
C TYR A 59 6.80 4.49 4.58
N LYS A 60 7.96 4.76 5.18
CA LYS A 60 8.05 5.19 6.58
C LYS A 60 7.54 6.62 6.75
N ALA A 61 7.39 7.06 8.01
CA ALA A 61 6.99 8.43 8.34
C ALA A 61 7.87 9.53 7.72
N ASN A 62 9.17 9.24 7.57
CA ASN A 62 10.19 10.12 7.00
C ASN A 62 10.25 10.08 5.46
N GLU A 63 9.23 9.49 4.83
CA GLU A 63 9.13 9.33 3.35
C GLU A 63 10.20 8.41 2.74
N GLU A 64 10.91 7.64 3.56
CA GLU A 64 11.79 6.57 3.10
C GLU A 64 10.96 5.42 2.52
N GLU A 65 11.21 5.05 1.26
CA GLU A 65 10.57 3.89 0.62
C GLU A 65 11.10 2.60 1.23
N ILE A 66 10.20 1.72 1.67
CA ILE A 66 10.51 0.41 2.23
C ILE A 66 10.39 -0.67 1.16
N TYR A 67 9.34 -0.58 0.33
CA TYR A 67 8.99 -1.60 -0.64
C TYR A 67 8.02 -1.05 -1.67
N SER A 68 8.06 -1.59 -2.89
CA SER A 68 7.08 -1.36 -3.93
C SER A 68 6.75 -2.65 -4.67
N GLY A 69 5.51 -2.78 -5.15
CA GLY A 69 5.01 -4.00 -5.78
C GLY A 69 3.66 -3.83 -6.47
N SER A 70 3.07 -4.95 -6.88
CA SER A 70 1.73 -4.98 -7.47
C SER A 70 0.95 -6.24 -7.10
N VAL A 71 -0.36 -6.11 -6.93
CA VAL A 71 -1.31 -7.23 -6.74
C VAL A 71 -2.33 -7.28 -7.87
N ASN A 72 -2.80 -8.49 -8.20
CA ASN A 72 -3.93 -8.76 -9.09
C ASN A 72 -5.16 -9.16 -8.29
#